data_AF-A0A0N0RZE7-F1
#
_entry.id   AF-A0A0N0RZE7-F1
#
_cell.length_a   1.000
_cell.length_b   1.000
_cell.length_c   1.000
_cell.angle_alpha   90.00
_cell.angle_beta   90.00
_cell.angle_gamma   90.00
#
_symmetry.space_group_name_H-M   'P 1'
#
loop_
_entity.id
_entity.type
_entity.pdbx_description
1 polymer ?
#
loop_
_entity_poly.entity_id
_entity_poly.type
_entity_poly.pdbx_seq_one_letter_code
_entity_poly.pdbx_strand_id
1 'polypeptide(L)'
;MVGEWAWRLPFLLQLIPGFVLAAGVYALPFSPRWLASKGRDEEALDSLCRLRSLPASDRRVRQELMDIQAEVRFHQQMNRENHPDLQGGGTKNSILQELSSWADCFRKGCWRRTHIGIGLGFFQQFIGINALIYYSPTLFETMGLDRSMQLIMSGVLNIVQLVGVTTSIWTMDVVGRRKLLLGGAALMAISHVIIAALVGIYSVDWPSHKAQGWTSVAFLLFYMLAFGATWGPIPWAMPSEIFPSSLRAKGVALSTCSNWLNNFIIGLITPPLVQDTGYGAYVFFAVFCLLAGIWTFFFVPETKGRTLEQMDHVFKDNSSEEEKAKRRVIEAELIRAQYENVHQEFA
;
A
#
# COMPACT_ATOMS: atom_id res chain seq x y z
N MET A 1 -29.56 -11.05 -27.77
CA MET A 1 -29.53 -11.04 -26.29
C MET A 1 -28.17 -11.52 -25.85
N VAL A 2 -27.50 -10.75 -25.01
CA VAL A 2 -26.26 -11.18 -24.37
C VAL A 2 -26.65 -12.30 -23.39
N GLY A 3 -26.27 -13.55 -23.68
CA GLY A 3 -26.64 -14.70 -22.85
C GLY A 3 -26.04 -14.60 -21.45
N GLU A 4 -26.58 -15.35 -20.48
CA GLU A 4 -26.11 -15.34 -19.08
C GLU A 4 -24.60 -15.59 -18.94
N TRP A 5 -23.99 -16.26 -19.92
CA TRP A 5 -22.55 -16.48 -20.01
C TRP A 5 -21.70 -15.22 -20.07
N ALA A 6 -22.23 -14.08 -20.52
CA ALA A 6 -21.43 -12.87 -20.65
C ALA A 6 -21.00 -12.26 -19.32
N TRP A 7 -21.76 -12.47 -18.24
CA TRP A 7 -21.34 -12.07 -16.90
C TRP A 7 -20.70 -13.24 -16.14
N ARG A 8 -21.20 -14.48 -16.31
CA ARG A 8 -20.66 -15.67 -15.62
C ARG A 8 -19.23 -16.01 -16.03
N LEU A 9 -18.91 -15.93 -17.32
CA LEU A 9 -17.60 -16.32 -17.84
C LEU A 9 -16.46 -15.46 -17.25
N PRO A 10 -16.54 -14.10 -17.22
CA PRO A 10 -15.53 -13.29 -16.54
C PRO A 10 -15.29 -13.64 -15.07
N PHE A 11 -16.33 -14.02 -14.31
CA PHE A 11 -16.16 -14.48 -12.92
C PHE A 11 -15.45 -15.83 -12.84
N LEU A 12 -15.80 -16.77 -13.72
CA LEU A 12 -15.17 -18.10 -13.75
C LEU A 12 -13.69 -18.02 -14.18
N LEU A 13 -13.35 -17.14 -15.10
CA LEU A 13 -11.95 -16.94 -15.53
C LEU A 13 -11.05 -16.45 -14.40
N GLN A 14 -11.59 -15.71 -13.42
CA GLN A 14 -10.84 -15.28 -12.23
C GLN A 14 -10.46 -16.44 -11.29
N LEU A 15 -11.12 -17.60 -11.41
CA LEU A 15 -10.76 -18.79 -10.62
C LEU A 15 -9.43 -19.40 -11.08
N ILE A 16 -9.06 -19.25 -12.35
CA ILE A 16 -7.83 -19.81 -12.92
C ILE A 16 -6.58 -19.36 -12.13
N PRO A 17 -6.30 -18.06 -11.96
CA PRO A 17 -5.14 -17.63 -11.16
C PRO A 17 -5.24 -18.05 -9.69
N GLY A 18 -6.45 -18.17 -9.13
CA GLY A 18 -6.67 -18.69 -7.77
C GLY A 18 -6.24 -20.16 -7.63
N PHE A 19 -6.58 -21.02 -8.58
CA PHE A 19 -6.13 -22.41 -8.60
C PHE A 19 -4.63 -22.54 -8.85
N VAL A 20 -4.08 -21.70 -9.73
CA VAL A 20 -2.62 -21.66 -9.97
C VAL A 20 -1.88 -21.31 -8.68
N LEU A 21 -2.36 -20.29 -7.95
CA LEU A 21 -1.79 -19.93 -6.65
C LEU A 21 -1.92 -21.07 -5.63
N ALA A 22 -3.11 -21.68 -5.52
CA ALA A 22 -3.35 -22.79 -4.58
C ALA A 22 -2.43 -23.98 -4.85
N ALA A 23 -2.25 -24.35 -6.12
CA ALA A 23 -1.29 -25.39 -6.51
C ALA A 23 0.15 -24.97 -6.22
N GLY A 24 0.51 -23.71 -6.49
CA GLY A 24 1.85 -23.17 -6.25
C GLY A 24 2.25 -23.14 -4.78
N VAL A 25 1.31 -22.90 -3.85
CA VAL A 25 1.59 -22.86 -2.40
C VAL A 25 2.18 -24.17 -1.88
N TYR A 26 1.79 -25.32 -2.44
CA TYR A 26 2.36 -26.62 -2.05
C TYR A 26 3.85 -26.77 -2.41
N ALA A 27 4.33 -26.00 -3.39
CA ALA A 27 5.72 -26.02 -3.83
C ALA A 27 6.59 -24.94 -3.15
N LEU A 28 5.98 -23.97 -2.45
CA LEU A 28 6.72 -22.87 -1.83
C LEU A 28 7.32 -23.30 -0.48
N PRO A 29 8.61 -22.99 -0.21
CA PRO A 29 9.20 -23.26 1.09
C PRO A 29 8.59 -22.33 2.16
N PHE A 30 8.58 -22.79 3.41
CA PHE A 30 8.13 -21.98 4.55
C PHE A 30 9.01 -20.75 4.75
N SER A 31 8.43 -19.63 5.21
CA SER A 31 9.19 -18.41 5.47
C SER A 31 10.28 -18.63 6.55
N PRO A 32 11.57 -18.40 6.23
CA PRO A 32 12.66 -18.52 7.21
C PRO A 32 12.46 -17.61 8.43
N ARG A 33 11.90 -16.41 8.22
CA ARG A 33 11.60 -15.44 9.29
C ARG A 33 10.54 -15.96 10.26
N TRP A 34 9.49 -16.60 9.72
CA TRP A 34 8.45 -17.19 10.58
C TRP A 34 9.00 -18.39 11.36
N LEU A 35 9.78 -19.25 10.73
CA LEU A 35 10.42 -20.40 11.40
C LEU A 35 11.34 -19.94 12.55
N ALA A 36 12.20 -18.95 12.29
CA ALA A 36 13.04 -18.34 13.33
C ALA A 36 12.21 -17.70 14.46
N SER A 37 11.08 -17.05 14.15
CA SER A 37 10.16 -16.50 15.17
C SER A 37 9.54 -17.56 16.09
N LYS A 38 9.50 -18.82 15.65
CA LYS A 38 9.03 -19.98 16.42
C LYS A 38 10.16 -20.76 17.08
N GLY A 39 11.41 -20.28 17.00
CA GLY A 39 12.59 -20.98 17.50
C GLY A 39 12.99 -22.20 16.67
N ARG A 40 12.48 -22.34 15.44
CA ARG A 40 12.78 -23.46 14.51
C ARG A 40 13.95 -23.09 13.60
N ASP A 41 15.11 -22.86 14.20
CA ASP A 41 16.28 -22.28 13.51
C ASP A 41 16.88 -23.19 12.43
N GLU A 42 16.94 -24.50 12.67
CA GLU A 42 17.43 -25.48 11.68
C GLU A 42 16.55 -25.54 10.43
N GLU A 43 15.24 -25.50 10.60
CA GLU A 43 14.30 -25.46 9.48
C GLU A 43 14.36 -24.11 8.76
N ALA A 44 14.60 -23.02 9.48
CA ALA A 44 14.82 -21.71 8.88
C ALA A 44 16.07 -21.73 7.99
N LEU A 45 17.14 -22.40 8.42
CA LEU A 45 18.37 -22.60 7.64
C LEU A 45 18.11 -23.45 6.38
N ASP A 46 17.42 -24.59 6.48
CA ASP A 46 17.08 -25.43 5.31
C ASP A 46 16.26 -24.64 4.28
N SER A 47 15.23 -23.92 4.74
CA SER A 47 14.43 -23.07 3.86
C SER A 47 15.26 -22.00 3.17
N LEU A 48 16.18 -21.35 3.91
CA LEU A 48 17.07 -20.32 3.36
C LEU A 48 18.05 -20.90 2.34
N CYS A 49 18.58 -22.11 2.58
CA CYS A 49 19.44 -22.83 1.63
C CYS A 49 18.70 -23.11 0.32
N ARG A 50 17.43 -23.56 0.39
CA ARG A 50 16.59 -23.77 -0.80
C ARG A 50 16.33 -22.47 -1.57
N LEU A 51 15.98 -21.39 -0.85
CA LEU A 51 15.71 -20.07 -1.42
C LEU A 51 16.93 -19.46 -2.12
N ARG A 52 18.12 -19.62 -1.54
CA ARG A 52 19.37 -19.08 -2.08
C ARG A 52 20.08 -20.02 -3.05
N SER A 53 19.66 -21.29 -3.10
CA SER A 53 20.35 -22.36 -3.84
C SER A 53 21.84 -22.45 -3.46
N LEU A 54 22.12 -22.32 -2.15
CA LEU A 54 23.46 -22.34 -1.58
C LEU A 54 23.53 -23.32 -0.40
N PRO A 55 24.70 -23.93 -0.12
CA PRO A 55 24.87 -24.83 1.00
C PRO A 55 24.80 -24.09 2.35
N ALA A 56 24.44 -24.81 3.42
CA ALA A 56 24.36 -24.30 4.79
C ALA A 56 25.70 -23.77 5.36
N SER A 57 26.82 -24.13 4.72
CA SER A 57 28.16 -23.64 5.05
C SER A 57 28.52 -22.32 4.36
N ASP A 58 27.74 -21.85 3.38
CA ASP A 58 28.01 -20.58 2.72
C ASP A 58 27.83 -19.42 3.71
N ARG A 59 28.86 -18.58 3.80
CA ARG A 59 28.90 -17.43 4.70
C ARG A 59 27.70 -16.49 4.49
N ARG A 60 27.21 -16.33 3.26
CA ARG A 60 26.07 -15.45 2.95
C ARG A 60 24.78 -15.95 3.57
N VAL A 61 24.54 -17.27 3.52
CA VAL A 61 23.36 -17.91 4.11
C VAL A 61 23.41 -17.82 5.63
N ARG A 62 24.58 -18.11 6.23
CA ARG A 62 24.80 -17.99 7.68
C ARG A 62 24.59 -16.55 8.17
N GLN A 63 25.11 -15.57 7.44
CA GLN A 63 24.93 -14.16 7.77
C GLN A 63 23.46 -13.75 7.68
N GLU A 64 22.76 -14.12 6.61
CA GLU A 64 21.34 -13.78 6.46
C GLU A 64 20.46 -14.45 7.53
N LEU A 65 20.77 -15.69 7.94
CA LEU A 65 20.09 -16.34 9.04
C LEU A 65 20.34 -15.60 10.37
N MET A 66 21.57 -15.18 10.65
CA MET A 66 21.88 -14.37 11.83
C MET A 66 21.11 -13.06 11.83
N ASP A 67 21.06 -12.36 10.70
CA ASP A 67 20.35 -11.10 10.59
C ASP A 67 18.85 -11.29 10.87
N ILE A 68 18.26 -12.41 10.40
CA ILE A 68 16.88 -12.80 10.69
C ILE A 68 16.69 -13.10 12.19
N GLN A 69 17.59 -13.87 12.80
CA GLN A 69 17.53 -14.22 14.22
C GLN A 69 17.67 -12.98 15.12
N ALA A 70 18.60 -12.09 14.78
CA ALA A 70 18.79 -10.82 15.46
C ALA A 70 17.52 -9.96 15.38
N GLU A 71 16.90 -9.88 14.21
CA GLU A 71 15.64 -9.13 14.02
C GLU A 71 14.48 -9.72 14.84
N VAL A 72 14.34 -11.05 14.85
CA VAL A 72 13.32 -11.76 15.64
C VAL A 72 13.51 -11.53 17.14
N ARG A 73 14.73 -11.72 17.65
CA ARG A 73 15.05 -11.50 19.08
C ARG A 73 14.85 -10.04 19.48
N PHE A 74 15.25 -9.12 18.59
CA PHE A 74 15.03 -7.70 18.78
C PHE A 74 13.52 -7.38 18.92
N HIS A 75 12.66 -7.90 18.04
CA HIS A 75 11.21 -7.73 18.14
C HIS A 75 10.64 -8.30 19.45
N GLN A 76 11.08 -9.50 19.84
CA GLN A 76 10.63 -10.14 21.08
C GLN A 76 11.05 -9.33 22.31
N GLN A 77 12.28 -8.83 22.35
CA GLN A 77 12.79 -8.01 23.43
C GLN A 77 12.09 -6.65 23.50
N MET A 78 11.85 -6.01 22.35
CA MET A 78 11.16 -4.73 22.30
C MET A 78 9.70 -4.84 22.77
N ASN A 79 9.00 -5.92 22.39
CA ASN A 79 7.67 -6.22 22.92
C ASN A 79 7.68 -6.48 24.43
N ARG A 80 8.75 -7.10 24.95
CA ARG A 80 8.94 -7.40 26.37
C ARG A 80 9.18 -6.14 27.20
N GLU A 81 9.97 -5.20 26.69
CA GLU A 81 10.30 -3.92 27.31
C GLU A 81 9.15 -2.91 27.25
N ASN A 82 8.43 -2.83 26.12
CA ASN A 82 7.33 -1.89 25.94
C ASN A 82 6.07 -2.26 26.74
N HIS A 83 5.93 -3.54 27.10
CA HIS A 83 4.78 -4.09 27.82
C HIS A 83 5.22 -5.09 28.91
N PRO A 84 5.93 -4.63 29.95
CA PRO A 84 6.47 -5.51 30.99
C PRO A 84 5.37 -6.23 31.78
N ASP A 85 4.23 -5.57 31.97
CA ASP A 85 3.09 -6.08 32.74
C ASP A 85 2.30 -7.19 32.02
N LEU A 86 2.57 -7.42 30.72
CA LEU A 86 1.82 -8.36 29.87
C LEU A 86 2.59 -9.65 29.58
N GLN A 87 3.73 -9.89 30.24
CA GLN A 87 4.56 -11.08 30.05
C GLN A 87 4.00 -12.36 30.71
N GLY A 88 2.89 -12.27 31.46
CA GLY A 88 2.31 -13.42 32.16
C GLY A 88 1.73 -14.46 31.20
N GLY A 89 1.88 -15.74 31.51
CA GLY A 89 1.25 -16.83 30.74
C GLY A 89 -0.29 -16.76 30.77
N GLY A 90 -0.92 -16.94 29.61
CA GLY A 90 -2.38 -17.01 29.47
C GLY A 90 -2.89 -16.34 28.19
N THR A 91 -3.96 -16.90 27.62
CA THR A 91 -4.56 -16.42 26.36
C THR A 91 -4.95 -14.94 26.42
N LYS A 92 -5.41 -14.46 27.58
CA LYS A 92 -5.78 -13.05 27.80
C LYS A 92 -4.59 -12.10 27.70
N ASN A 93 -3.45 -12.46 28.28
CA ASN A 93 -2.25 -11.63 28.27
C ASN A 93 -1.61 -11.61 26.87
N SER A 94 -1.64 -12.73 26.15
CA SER A 94 -1.21 -12.78 24.75
C SER A 94 -2.05 -11.88 23.84
N ILE A 95 -3.37 -11.88 23.99
CA ILE A 95 -4.26 -10.98 23.22
C ILE A 95 -4.02 -9.52 23.60
N LEU A 96 -3.90 -9.20 24.90
CA LEU A 96 -3.61 -7.85 25.38
C LEU A 96 -2.24 -7.36 24.89
N GLN A 97 -1.23 -8.22 24.86
CA GLN A 97 0.11 -7.90 24.36
C GLN A 97 0.06 -7.58 22.87
N GLU A 98 -0.66 -8.39 22.07
CA GLU A 98 -0.88 -8.07 20.66
C GLU A 98 -1.61 -6.74 20.51
N LEU A 99 -2.75 -6.51 21.16
CA LEU A 99 -3.47 -5.23 21.09
C LEU A 99 -2.60 -4.04 21.48
N SER A 100 -1.80 -4.16 22.54
CA SER A 100 -0.92 -3.10 23.01
C SER A 100 0.21 -2.81 22.01
N SER A 101 0.70 -3.84 21.31
CA SER A 101 1.69 -3.67 20.24
C SER A 101 1.11 -3.07 18.94
N TRP A 102 -0.20 -3.17 18.71
CA TRP A 102 -0.87 -2.35 17.69
C TRP A 102 -1.00 -0.89 18.13
N ALA A 103 -1.28 -0.67 19.43
CA ALA A 103 -1.33 0.67 20.01
C ALA A 103 0.05 1.38 19.99
N ASP A 104 1.16 0.63 19.97
CA ASP A 104 2.51 1.18 19.81
C ASP A 104 2.67 1.99 18.50
N CYS A 105 1.91 1.67 17.44
CA CYS A 105 1.89 2.46 16.21
C CYS A 105 1.41 3.91 16.46
N PHE A 106 0.64 4.15 17.53
CA PHE A 106 0.10 5.47 17.89
C PHE A 106 0.87 6.15 19.02
N ARG A 107 1.95 5.54 19.53
CA ARG A 107 2.80 6.15 20.56
C ARG A 107 3.69 7.28 19.98
N LYS A 108 4.29 8.05 20.89
CA LYS A 108 5.24 9.12 20.57
C LYS A 108 6.39 8.54 19.72
N GLY A 109 6.73 9.20 18.61
CA GLY A 109 7.72 8.73 17.63
C GLY A 109 7.09 8.12 16.35
N CYS A 110 6.12 7.21 16.51
CA CYS A 110 5.48 6.52 15.37
C CYS A 110 4.14 7.10 14.92
N TRP A 111 3.43 7.86 15.76
CA TRP A 111 2.09 8.37 15.39
C TRP A 111 2.06 9.15 14.07
N ARG A 112 3.12 9.92 13.75
CA ARG A 112 3.21 10.69 12.50
C ARG A 112 3.30 9.77 11.28
N ARG A 113 4.04 8.67 11.39
CA ARG A 113 4.17 7.65 10.34
C ARG A 113 2.84 6.93 10.15
N THR A 114 2.18 6.58 11.25
CA THR A 114 0.84 5.97 11.24
C THR A 114 -0.19 6.90 10.61
N HIS A 115 -0.17 8.19 10.95
CA HIS A 115 -1.02 9.20 10.33
C HIS A 115 -0.78 9.29 8.81
N ILE A 116 0.47 9.29 8.35
CA ILE A 116 0.79 9.30 6.92
C ILE A 116 0.30 8.02 6.23
N GLY A 117 0.57 6.84 6.80
CA GLY A 117 0.13 5.57 6.23
C GLY A 117 -1.40 5.47 6.09
N ILE A 118 -2.13 5.79 7.16
CA ILE A 118 -3.60 5.83 7.16
C ILE A 118 -4.13 6.93 6.21
N GLY A 119 -3.50 8.11 6.23
CA GLY A 119 -3.89 9.24 5.39
C GLY A 119 -3.69 8.98 3.89
N LEU A 120 -2.60 8.31 3.51
CA LEU A 120 -2.39 7.86 2.13
C LEU A 120 -3.50 6.91 1.69
N GLY A 121 -3.87 5.94 2.53
CA GLY A 121 -4.97 5.02 2.26
C GLY A 121 -6.32 5.73 2.12
N PHE A 122 -6.59 6.70 3.00
CA PHE A 122 -7.79 7.55 2.93
C PHE A 122 -7.86 8.37 1.66
N PHE A 123 -6.85 9.21 1.40
CA PHE A 123 -6.86 10.12 0.27
C PHE A 123 -6.83 9.38 -1.06
N GLN A 124 -6.11 8.25 -1.18
CA GLN A 124 -6.12 7.44 -2.41
C GLN A 124 -7.53 6.99 -2.81
N GLN A 125 -8.38 6.68 -1.85
CA GLN A 125 -9.76 6.27 -2.12
C GLN A 125 -10.65 7.48 -2.40
N PHE A 126 -10.53 8.52 -1.58
CA PHE A 126 -11.39 9.71 -1.65
C PHE A 126 -11.12 10.63 -2.85
N ILE A 127 -9.95 10.53 -3.49
CA ILE A 127 -9.75 11.15 -4.81
C ILE A 127 -10.58 10.48 -5.92
N GLY A 128 -11.17 9.31 -5.66
CA GLY A 128 -12.24 8.75 -6.49
C GLY A 128 -11.84 7.62 -7.44
N ILE A 129 -10.65 7.05 -7.31
CA ILE A 129 -10.20 6.02 -8.28
C ILE A 129 -11.15 4.84 -8.42
N ASN A 130 -11.63 4.28 -7.31
CA ASN A 130 -12.49 3.10 -7.34
C ASN A 130 -13.91 3.43 -7.80
N ALA A 131 -14.40 4.65 -7.52
CA ALA A 131 -15.61 5.18 -8.11
C ALA A 131 -15.52 5.18 -9.65
N LEU A 132 -14.40 5.67 -10.18
CA LEU A 132 -14.15 5.71 -11.62
C LEU A 132 -14.04 4.31 -12.23
N ILE A 133 -13.37 3.37 -11.57
CA ILE A 133 -13.22 2.00 -12.09
C ILE A 133 -14.58 1.27 -12.09
N TYR A 134 -15.28 1.24 -10.96
CA TYR A 134 -16.53 0.48 -10.80
C TYR A 134 -17.68 1.04 -11.63
N TYR A 135 -17.76 2.36 -11.74
CA TYR A 135 -18.88 3.05 -12.37
C TYR A 135 -18.47 3.79 -13.66
N SER A 136 -17.32 3.46 -14.25
CA SER A 136 -16.86 4.08 -15.51
C SER A 136 -17.91 4.12 -16.61
N PRO A 137 -18.67 3.04 -16.91
CA PRO A 137 -19.70 3.11 -17.95
C PRO A 137 -20.78 4.16 -17.62
N THR A 138 -21.23 4.21 -16.37
CA THR A 138 -22.19 5.21 -15.88
C THR A 138 -21.62 6.62 -15.91
N LEU A 139 -20.33 6.81 -15.62
CA LEU A 139 -19.67 8.11 -15.71
C LEU A 139 -19.47 8.55 -17.18
N PHE A 140 -19.32 7.63 -18.13
CA PHE A 140 -19.29 7.96 -19.55
C PHE A 140 -20.68 8.29 -20.09
N GLU A 141 -21.72 7.68 -19.52
CA GLU A 141 -23.12 8.01 -19.82
C GLU A 141 -23.44 9.47 -19.49
N THR A 142 -22.97 9.98 -18.33
CA THR A 142 -23.18 11.39 -17.96
C THR A 142 -22.48 12.38 -18.91
N MET A 143 -21.53 11.91 -19.73
CA MET A 143 -20.81 12.68 -20.76
C MET A 143 -21.43 12.52 -22.16
N GLY A 144 -22.58 11.84 -22.27
CA GLY A 144 -23.34 11.72 -23.51
C GLY A 144 -22.89 10.59 -24.44
N LEU A 145 -22.11 9.62 -23.95
CA LEU A 145 -21.69 8.46 -24.74
C LEU A 145 -22.81 7.43 -24.82
N ASP A 146 -22.93 6.77 -25.98
CA ASP A 146 -23.84 5.64 -26.16
C ASP A 146 -23.33 4.38 -25.46
N ARG A 147 -24.22 3.42 -25.23
CA ARG A 147 -23.92 2.20 -24.45
C ARG A 147 -22.75 1.38 -25.01
N SER A 148 -22.56 1.36 -26.32
CA SER A 148 -21.42 0.67 -26.93
C SER A 148 -20.11 1.37 -26.57
N MET A 149 -20.06 2.69 -26.76
CA MET A 149 -18.86 3.48 -26.47
C MET A 149 -18.54 3.55 -24.97
N GLN A 150 -19.54 3.56 -24.08
CA GLN A 150 -19.33 3.50 -22.63
C GLN A 150 -18.48 2.28 -22.22
N LEU A 151 -18.78 1.10 -22.78
CA LEU A 151 -18.06 -0.14 -22.50
C LEU A 151 -16.64 -0.12 -23.09
N ILE A 152 -16.50 0.37 -24.33
CA ILE A 152 -15.19 0.49 -24.99
C ILE A 152 -14.30 1.46 -24.22
N MET A 153 -14.81 2.64 -23.87
CA MET A 153 -14.07 3.66 -23.12
C MET A 153 -13.74 3.21 -21.69
N SER A 154 -14.59 2.40 -21.05
CA SER A 154 -14.25 1.75 -19.76
C SER A 154 -13.04 0.82 -19.89
N GLY A 155 -12.97 0.03 -20.97
CA GLY A 155 -11.79 -0.78 -21.28
C GLY A 155 -10.54 0.09 -21.53
N VAL A 156 -10.67 1.15 -22.34
CA VAL A 156 -9.58 2.09 -22.62
C VAL A 156 -9.08 2.77 -21.34
N LEU A 157 -9.98 3.17 -20.45
CA LEU A 157 -9.66 3.79 -19.16
C LEU A 157 -8.74 2.88 -18.33
N ASN A 158 -9.03 1.58 -18.26
CA ASN A 158 -8.19 0.61 -17.55
C ASN A 158 -6.82 0.40 -18.24
N ILE A 159 -6.76 0.44 -19.57
CA ILE A 159 -5.48 0.37 -20.31
C ILE A 159 -4.63 1.61 -20.03
N VAL A 160 -5.25 2.81 -20.03
CA VAL A 160 -4.56 4.07 -19.70
C VAL A 160 -4.03 4.06 -18.27
N GLN A 161 -4.77 3.46 -17.33
CA GLN A 161 -4.27 3.24 -15.97
C GLN A 161 -3.02 2.36 -15.97
N LEU A 162 -3.03 1.25 -16.68
CA LEU A 162 -1.88 0.35 -16.77
C LEU A 162 -0.65 1.08 -17.32
N VAL A 163 -0.83 1.89 -18.36
CA VAL A 163 0.24 2.75 -18.90
C VAL A 163 0.74 3.70 -17.81
N GLY A 164 -0.16 4.41 -17.13
CA GLY A 164 0.19 5.34 -16.05
C GLY A 164 0.99 4.66 -14.93
N VAL A 165 0.52 3.53 -14.41
CA VAL A 165 1.22 2.76 -13.37
C VAL A 165 2.58 2.27 -13.87
N THR A 166 2.69 1.85 -15.13
CA THR A 166 3.99 1.42 -15.69
C THR A 166 5.00 2.57 -15.66
N THR A 167 4.57 3.81 -15.96
CA THR A 167 5.49 4.97 -15.89
C THR A 167 6.01 5.24 -14.48
N SER A 168 5.27 4.86 -13.44
CA SER A 168 5.65 5.12 -12.04
C SER A 168 6.92 4.39 -11.63
N ILE A 169 7.21 3.24 -12.27
CA ILE A 169 8.38 2.40 -11.98
C ILE A 169 9.66 3.22 -12.10
N TRP A 170 9.74 4.11 -13.10
CA TRP A 170 10.90 4.98 -13.29
C TRP A 170 10.76 6.32 -12.57
N THR A 171 9.56 6.90 -12.55
CA THR A 171 9.39 8.27 -12.02
C THR A 171 9.48 8.33 -10.49
N MET A 172 9.06 7.29 -9.76
CA MET A 172 9.08 7.28 -8.29
C MET A 172 10.48 7.48 -7.72
N ASP A 173 11.49 6.86 -8.32
CA ASP A 173 12.88 6.95 -7.87
C ASP A 173 13.60 8.18 -8.40
N VAL A 174 13.20 8.72 -9.57
CA VAL A 174 13.82 9.91 -10.16
C VAL A 174 13.23 11.21 -9.61
N VAL A 175 11.91 11.34 -9.52
CA VAL A 175 11.24 12.59 -9.12
C VAL A 175 11.09 12.68 -7.60
N GLY A 176 10.85 11.54 -6.95
CA GLY A 176 10.55 11.46 -5.52
C GLY A 176 9.04 11.46 -5.24
N ARG A 177 8.67 10.87 -4.10
CA ARG A 177 7.28 10.49 -3.83
C ARG A 177 6.43 11.71 -3.50
N ARG A 178 6.94 12.64 -2.70
CA ARG A 178 6.19 13.85 -2.27
C ARG A 178 5.83 14.74 -3.45
N LYS A 179 6.77 14.96 -4.37
CA LYS A 179 6.54 15.77 -5.57
C LYS A 179 5.52 15.14 -6.50
N LEU A 180 5.56 13.82 -6.69
CA LEU A 180 4.59 13.09 -7.49
C LEU A 180 3.18 13.16 -6.88
N LEU A 181 3.05 12.98 -5.56
CA LEU A 181 1.75 13.13 -4.89
C LEU A 181 1.18 14.55 -5.05
N LEU A 182 2.00 15.60 -4.86
CA LEU A 182 1.56 16.99 -5.04
C LEU A 182 1.16 17.30 -6.49
N GLY A 183 2.00 16.92 -7.46
CA GLY A 183 1.73 17.12 -8.88
C GLY A 183 0.49 16.33 -9.33
N GLY A 184 0.39 15.07 -8.92
CA GLY A 184 -0.75 14.21 -9.19
C GLY A 184 -2.05 14.78 -8.66
N ALA A 185 -2.07 15.25 -7.40
CA ALA A 185 -3.24 15.86 -6.79
C ALA A 185 -3.73 17.09 -7.58
N ALA A 186 -2.80 17.93 -8.05
CA ALA A 186 -3.14 19.09 -8.87
C ALA A 186 -3.70 18.70 -10.25
N LEU A 187 -3.04 17.77 -10.97
CA LEU A 187 -3.49 17.32 -12.29
C LEU A 187 -4.87 16.66 -12.23
N MET A 188 -5.10 15.84 -11.21
CA MET A 188 -6.38 15.19 -10.96
C MET A 188 -7.48 16.18 -10.58
N ALA A 189 -7.17 17.15 -9.71
CA ALA A 189 -8.12 18.21 -9.34
C ALA A 189 -8.54 19.04 -10.56
N ILE A 190 -7.58 19.46 -11.39
CA ILE A 190 -7.85 20.21 -12.63
C ILE A 190 -8.78 19.41 -13.55
N SER A 191 -8.49 18.11 -13.73
CA SER A 191 -9.31 17.22 -14.56
C SER A 191 -10.75 17.15 -14.04
N HIS A 192 -10.94 16.93 -12.75
CA HIS A 192 -12.27 16.87 -12.16
C HIS A 192 -13.02 18.19 -12.21
N VAL A 193 -12.35 19.32 -12.00
CA VAL A 193 -12.98 20.66 -12.11
C VAL A 193 -13.46 20.91 -13.54
N ILE A 194 -12.65 20.57 -14.55
CA ILE A 194 -13.03 20.74 -15.95
C ILE A 194 -14.22 19.83 -16.29
N ILE A 195 -14.18 18.56 -15.89
CA ILE A 195 -15.30 17.63 -16.11
C ILE A 195 -16.57 18.13 -15.41
N ALA A 196 -16.47 18.57 -14.15
CA ALA A 196 -17.59 19.11 -13.39
C ALA A 196 -18.23 20.32 -14.10
N ALA A 197 -17.42 21.24 -14.62
CA ALA A 197 -17.90 22.39 -15.36
C ALA A 197 -18.58 21.99 -16.67
N LEU A 198 -17.98 21.10 -17.45
CA LEU A 198 -18.53 20.65 -18.73
C LEU A 198 -19.84 19.88 -18.54
N VAL A 199 -19.88 18.92 -17.62
CA VAL A 199 -21.09 18.15 -17.33
C VAL A 199 -22.16 19.04 -16.69
N GLY A 200 -21.78 19.97 -15.81
CA GLY A 200 -22.72 20.89 -15.17
C GLY A 200 -23.40 21.85 -16.14
N ILE A 201 -22.71 22.28 -17.20
CA ILE A 201 -23.24 23.26 -18.17
C ILE A 201 -23.97 22.57 -19.34
N TYR A 202 -23.43 21.45 -19.84
CA TYR A 202 -23.84 20.88 -21.13
C TYR A 202 -24.63 19.56 -21.03
N SER A 203 -24.83 19.01 -19.83
CA SER A 203 -25.54 17.72 -19.66
C SER A 203 -27.00 17.71 -20.13
N VAL A 204 -27.61 18.88 -20.28
CA VAL A 204 -29.00 19.03 -20.75
C VAL A 204 -29.16 18.69 -22.24
N ASP A 205 -28.12 18.89 -23.07
CA ASP A 205 -28.18 18.64 -24.53
C ASP A 205 -26.83 18.20 -25.12
N TRP A 206 -26.41 16.97 -24.80
CA TRP A 206 -25.21 16.37 -25.40
C TRP A 206 -25.22 16.25 -26.93
N PRO A 207 -26.36 15.96 -27.62
CA PRO A 207 -26.41 15.94 -29.08
C PRO A 207 -25.89 17.23 -29.74
N SER A 208 -26.16 18.40 -29.15
CA SER A 208 -25.66 19.70 -29.63
C SER A 208 -24.24 20.03 -29.13
N HIS A 209 -23.76 19.35 -28.08
CA HIS A 209 -22.50 19.63 -27.39
C HIS A 209 -21.52 18.44 -27.38
N LYS A 210 -21.44 17.71 -28.50
CA LYS A 210 -20.58 16.51 -28.62
C LYS A 210 -19.10 16.77 -28.32
N ALA A 211 -18.57 17.93 -28.72
CA ALA A 211 -17.17 18.27 -28.49
C ALA A 211 -16.85 18.38 -26.98
N GLN A 212 -17.77 18.94 -26.19
CA GLN A 212 -17.66 19.09 -24.75
C GLN A 212 -17.76 17.73 -24.04
N GLY A 213 -18.63 16.83 -24.52
CA GLY A 213 -18.71 15.44 -24.04
C GLY A 213 -17.37 14.71 -24.23
N TRP A 214 -16.81 14.73 -25.45
CA TRP A 214 -15.50 14.13 -25.73
C TRP A 214 -14.33 14.79 -25.00
N THR A 215 -14.42 16.10 -24.74
CA THR A 215 -13.43 16.80 -23.91
C THR A 215 -13.49 16.26 -22.47
N SER A 216 -14.68 16.03 -21.92
CA SER A 216 -14.85 15.43 -20.59
C SER A 216 -14.25 14.02 -20.53
N VAL A 217 -14.46 13.21 -21.57
CA VAL A 217 -13.84 11.88 -21.71
C VAL A 217 -12.31 11.99 -21.71
N ALA A 218 -11.74 12.91 -22.49
CA ALA A 218 -10.29 13.11 -22.57
C ALA A 218 -9.69 13.49 -21.21
N PHE A 219 -10.34 14.38 -20.45
CA PHE A 219 -9.91 14.73 -19.10
C PHE A 219 -10.08 13.58 -18.10
N LEU A 220 -11.08 12.70 -18.27
CA LEU A 220 -11.23 11.51 -17.43
C LEU A 220 -10.11 10.50 -17.68
N LEU A 221 -9.72 10.31 -18.94
CA LEU A 221 -8.55 9.49 -19.31
C LEU A 221 -7.24 10.11 -18.81
N PHE A 222 -7.10 11.43 -18.91
CA PHE A 222 -5.95 12.15 -18.37
C PHE A 222 -5.86 12.04 -16.84
N TYR A 223 -6.98 12.15 -16.12
CA TYR A 223 -7.06 11.84 -14.70
C TYR A 223 -6.53 10.44 -14.43
N MET A 224 -6.96 9.44 -15.21
CA MET A 224 -6.58 8.05 -14.99
C MET A 224 -5.08 7.82 -15.17
N LEU A 225 -4.50 8.46 -16.19
CA LEU A 225 -3.06 8.44 -16.44
C LEU A 225 -2.29 9.11 -15.29
N ALA A 226 -2.73 10.30 -14.87
CA ALA A 226 -2.11 11.06 -13.80
C ALA A 226 -2.19 10.30 -12.47
N PHE A 227 -3.33 9.71 -12.14
CA PHE A 227 -3.50 8.85 -10.97
C PHE A 227 -2.52 7.67 -11.02
N GLY A 228 -2.49 6.93 -12.14
CA GLY A 228 -1.62 5.76 -12.31
C GLY A 228 -0.14 6.12 -12.13
N ALA A 229 0.30 7.24 -12.69
CA ALA A 229 1.68 7.72 -12.59
C ALA A 229 2.06 8.27 -11.20
N THR A 230 1.09 8.54 -10.32
CA THR A 230 1.31 9.24 -9.04
C THR A 230 0.66 8.52 -7.85
N TRP A 231 -0.62 8.78 -7.57
CA TRP A 231 -1.37 8.31 -6.40
C TRP A 231 -1.75 6.82 -6.44
N GLY A 232 -1.60 6.13 -7.57
CA GLY A 232 -1.80 4.69 -7.66
C GLY A 232 -0.78 3.89 -6.84
N PRO A 233 0.52 3.96 -7.16
CA PRO A 233 1.54 3.10 -6.55
C PRO A 233 2.10 3.64 -5.23
N ILE A 234 2.16 4.96 -5.05
CA ILE A 234 2.85 5.56 -3.89
C ILE A 234 2.20 5.18 -2.54
N PRO A 235 0.87 5.17 -2.37
CA PRO A 235 0.22 4.72 -1.13
C PRO A 235 0.49 3.26 -0.76
N TRP A 236 0.90 2.41 -1.70
CA TRP A 236 1.27 1.02 -1.44
C TRP A 236 2.76 0.87 -1.10
N ALA A 237 3.62 1.71 -1.70
CA ALA A 237 5.06 1.68 -1.46
C ALA A 237 5.45 2.43 -0.17
N MET A 238 4.98 3.68 -0.02
CA MET A 238 5.44 4.61 1.02
C MET A 238 5.24 4.11 2.46
N PRO A 239 4.15 3.42 2.84
CA PRO A 239 4.02 2.86 4.19
C PRO A 239 5.24 2.00 4.58
N SER A 240 5.72 1.15 3.67
CA SER A 240 6.90 0.30 3.94
C SER A 240 8.20 1.09 4.10
N GLU A 241 8.29 2.28 3.48
CA GLU A 241 9.43 3.20 3.53
C GLU A 241 9.43 4.07 4.80
N ILE A 242 8.25 4.39 5.36
CA ILE A 242 8.15 5.31 6.50
C ILE A 242 8.15 4.59 7.86
N PHE A 243 7.68 3.35 7.96
CA PHE A 243 7.60 2.67 9.27
C PHE A 243 8.96 2.07 9.69
N PRO A 244 9.33 2.16 10.99
CA PRO A 244 10.51 1.50 11.51
C PRO A 244 10.35 -0.02 11.39
N SER A 245 11.47 -0.74 11.31
CA SER A 245 11.48 -2.19 11.09
C SER A 245 10.68 -2.98 12.13
N SER A 246 10.64 -2.50 13.37
CA SER A 246 9.87 -3.09 14.48
C SER A 246 8.34 -3.05 14.26
N LEU A 247 7.83 -1.93 13.74
CA LEU A 247 6.39 -1.71 13.57
C LEU A 247 5.93 -1.77 12.11
N ARG A 248 6.84 -2.01 11.15
CA ARG A 248 6.55 -1.99 9.71
C ARG A 248 5.36 -2.86 9.34
N ALA A 249 5.35 -4.13 9.77
CA ALA A 249 4.28 -5.06 9.42
C ALA A 249 2.91 -4.55 9.89
N LYS A 250 2.81 -4.04 11.13
CA LYS A 250 1.57 -3.52 11.72
C LYS A 250 1.16 -2.18 11.11
N GLY A 251 2.11 -1.28 10.89
CA GLY A 251 1.86 0.01 10.26
C GLY A 251 1.38 -0.10 8.82
N VAL A 252 1.98 -0.99 8.04
CA VAL A 252 1.52 -1.32 6.67
C VAL A 252 0.13 -1.94 6.73
N ALA A 253 -0.13 -2.86 7.66
CA ALA A 253 -1.46 -3.44 7.84
C ALA A 253 -2.53 -2.37 8.17
N LEU A 254 -2.25 -1.43 9.07
CA LEU A 254 -3.15 -0.31 9.38
C LEU A 254 -3.44 0.57 8.16
N SER A 255 -2.41 0.83 7.34
CA SER A 255 -2.56 1.61 6.09
C SER A 255 -3.46 0.88 5.10
N THR A 256 -3.27 -0.43 4.94
CA THR A 256 -4.10 -1.30 4.10
C THR A 256 -5.53 -1.42 4.62
N CYS A 257 -5.74 -1.54 5.93
CA CYS A 257 -7.08 -1.52 6.53
C CYS A 257 -7.81 -0.20 6.24
N SER A 258 -7.12 0.93 6.36
CA SER A 258 -7.68 2.23 6.00
C SER A 258 -8.05 2.27 4.50
N ASN A 259 -7.19 1.75 3.63
CA ASN A 259 -7.47 1.68 2.20
C ASN A 259 -8.79 0.93 1.89
N TRP A 260 -8.95 -0.28 2.41
CA TRP A 260 -10.15 -1.08 2.13
C TRP A 260 -11.41 -0.53 2.80
N LEU A 261 -11.30 0.02 4.00
CA LEU A 261 -12.43 0.69 4.65
C LEU A 261 -12.92 1.89 3.83
N ASN A 262 -11.99 2.73 3.36
CA ASN A 262 -12.35 3.89 2.55
C ASN A 262 -12.82 3.50 1.15
N ASN A 263 -12.30 2.40 0.58
CA ASN A 263 -12.83 1.81 -0.65
C ASN A 263 -14.31 1.41 -0.49
N PHE A 264 -14.66 0.73 0.60
CA PHE A 264 -16.04 0.36 0.92
C PHE A 264 -16.94 1.59 1.01
N ILE A 265 -16.50 2.64 1.72
CA ILE A 265 -17.25 3.90 1.84
C ILE A 265 -17.49 4.51 0.45
N ILE A 266 -16.45 4.64 -0.37
CA ILE A 266 -16.54 5.22 -1.71
C ILE A 266 -17.46 4.39 -2.62
N GLY A 267 -17.37 3.06 -2.55
CA GLY A 267 -18.25 2.16 -3.29
C GLY A 267 -19.73 2.36 -2.94
N LEU A 268 -20.05 2.63 -1.67
CA LEU A 268 -21.43 2.89 -1.24
C LEU A 268 -21.94 4.28 -1.61
N ILE A 269 -21.11 5.33 -1.47
CA ILE A 269 -21.57 6.70 -1.70
C ILE A 269 -21.55 7.12 -3.18
N THR A 270 -20.78 6.44 -4.03
CA THR A 270 -20.64 6.86 -5.44
C THR A 270 -21.93 6.78 -6.24
N PRO A 271 -22.71 5.67 -6.20
CA PRO A 271 -23.97 5.59 -6.94
C PRO A 271 -24.96 6.72 -6.63
N PRO A 272 -25.33 7.00 -5.35
CA PRO A 272 -26.24 8.10 -5.05
C PRO A 272 -25.62 9.45 -5.40
N LEU A 273 -24.31 9.63 -5.23
CA LEU A 273 -23.63 10.87 -5.60
C LEU A 273 -23.75 11.16 -7.10
N VAL A 274 -23.59 10.15 -7.97
CA VAL A 274 -23.71 10.31 -9.42
C VAL A 274 -25.17 10.48 -9.85
N GLN A 275 -26.09 9.68 -9.30
CA GLN A 275 -27.50 9.69 -9.68
C GLN A 275 -28.25 10.95 -9.22
N ASP A 276 -27.98 11.44 -8.02
CA ASP A 276 -28.75 12.53 -7.41
C ASP A 276 -28.19 13.92 -7.74
N THR A 277 -26.86 14.02 -7.99
CA THR A 277 -26.19 15.32 -8.14
C THR A 277 -25.61 15.58 -9.53
N GLY A 278 -25.51 14.56 -10.39
CA GLY A 278 -24.91 14.66 -11.72
C GLY A 278 -23.45 15.12 -11.64
N TYR A 279 -23.19 16.41 -11.87
CA TYR A 279 -21.85 16.99 -11.82
C TYR A 279 -21.26 17.05 -10.41
N GLY A 280 -22.09 16.97 -9.36
CA GLY A 280 -21.65 17.05 -7.96
C GLY A 280 -20.67 15.95 -7.56
N ALA A 281 -20.72 14.77 -8.20
CA ALA A 281 -19.73 13.71 -8.01
C ALA A 281 -18.31 14.16 -8.37
N TYR A 282 -18.14 14.85 -9.50
CA TYR A 282 -16.84 15.34 -9.92
C TYR A 282 -16.35 16.50 -9.03
N VAL A 283 -17.25 17.36 -8.55
CA VAL A 283 -16.91 18.41 -7.58
C VAL A 283 -16.43 17.80 -6.27
N PHE A 284 -17.11 16.77 -5.77
CA PHE A 284 -16.71 16.04 -4.57
C PHE A 284 -15.28 15.49 -4.69
N PHE A 285 -14.98 14.78 -5.78
CA PHE A 285 -13.63 14.25 -6.02
C PHE A 285 -12.58 15.36 -6.23
N ALA A 286 -12.93 16.46 -6.90
CA ALA A 286 -12.05 17.62 -7.04
C ALA A 286 -11.66 18.21 -5.67
N VAL A 287 -12.63 18.39 -4.77
CA VAL A 287 -12.38 18.90 -3.42
C VAL A 287 -11.44 17.96 -2.66
N PHE A 288 -11.67 16.65 -2.73
CA PHE A 288 -10.77 15.69 -2.08
C PHE A 288 -9.38 15.63 -2.73
N CYS A 289 -9.25 15.86 -4.03
CA CYS A 289 -7.94 16.02 -4.67
C CYS A 289 -7.19 17.24 -4.13
N LEU A 290 -7.87 18.37 -3.94
CA LEU A 290 -7.27 19.57 -3.34
C LEU A 290 -6.88 19.34 -1.87
N LEU A 291 -7.77 18.73 -1.08
CA LEU A 291 -7.48 18.38 0.31
C LEU A 291 -6.30 17.39 0.41
N ALA A 292 -6.23 16.41 -0.49
CA ALA A 292 -5.10 15.49 -0.59
C ALA A 292 -3.79 16.22 -0.88
N GLY A 293 -3.81 17.20 -1.80
CA GLY A 293 -2.67 18.06 -2.10
C GLY A 293 -2.22 18.90 -0.89
N ILE A 294 -3.16 19.56 -0.21
CA ILE A 294 -2.89 20.35 1.00
C ILE A 294 -2.30 19.46 2.10
N TRP A 295 -2.92 18.31 2.36
CA TRP A 295 -2.45 17.37 3.35
C TRP A 295 -1.05 16.84 3.01
N THR A 296 -0.81 16.47 1.76
CA THR A 296 0.51 16.02 1.28
C THR A 296 1.57 17.10 1.49
N PHE A 297 1.22 18.37 1.27
CA PHE A 297 2.15 19.47 1.43
C PHE A 297 2.63 19.62 2.88
N PHE A 298 1.73 19.50 3.86
CA PHE A 298 2.06 19.70 5.27
C PHE A 298 2.60 18.46 5.98
N PHE A 299 2.08 17.26 5.67
CA PHE A 299 2.31 16.08 6.49
C PHE A 299 3.21 15.03 5.84
N VAL A 300 3.29 14.96 4.51
CA VAL A 300 4.03 13.90 3.81
C VAL A 300 5.48 14.35 3.57
N PRO A 301 6.49 13.64 4.13
CA PRO A 301 7.88 13.92 3.85
C PRO A 301 8.33 13.30 2.53
N GLU A 302 9.51 13.73 2.04
CA GLU A 302 10.17 13.06 0.92
C GLU A 302 10.95 11.84 1.41
N THR A 303 10.70 10.67 0.80
CA THR A 303 11.34 9.39 1.12
C THR A 303 12.42 9.00 0.12
N LYS A 304 12.52 9.68 -1.04
CA LYS A 304 13.49 9.36 -2.09
C LYS A 304 14.93 9.31 -1.57
N GLY A 305 15.62 8.21 -1.85
CA GLY A 305 17.05 8.03 -1.58
C GLY A 305 17.39 8.02 -0.09
N ARG A 306 16.39 7.86 0.78
CA ARG A 306 16.58 7.71 2.21
C ARG A 306 16.54 6.25 2.56
N THR A 307 17.53 5.81 3.33
CA THR A 307 17.45 4.51 3.98
C THR A 307 16.42 4.59 5.10
N LEU A 308 15.92 3.45 5.57
CA LEU A 308 14.94 3.39 6.66
C LEU A 308 15.45 4.10 7.91
N GLU A 309 16.75 4.04 8.14
CA GLU A 309 17.45 4.69 9.25
C GLU A 309 17.44 6.22 9.13
N GLN A 310 17.56 6.74 7.90
CA GLN A 310 17.52 8.17 7.66
C GLN A 310 16.10 8.73 7.80
N MET A 311 15.07 7.89 7.62
CA MET A 311 13.68 8.31 7.83
C MET A 311 13.42 8.66 9.29
N ASP A 312 14.15 8.09 10.24
CA ASP A 312 14.00 8.41 11.66
C ASP A 312 14.42 9.84 11.97
N HIS A 313 15.52 10.30 11.35
CA HIS A 313 15.93 11.70 11.39
C HIS A 313 14.91 12.63 10.72
N VAL A 314 14.28 12.20 9.61
CA VAL A 314 13.23 12.98 8.94
C VAL A 314 12.02 13.18 9.85
N PHE A 315 11.67 12.17 10.64
CA PHE A 315 10.57 12.25 11.62
C PHE A 315 10.98 12.87 12.96
N LYS A 316 12.27 13.21 13.15
CA LYS A 316 12.88 13.68 14.41
C LYS A 316 12.62 12.71 15.56
N ASP A 317 12.77 11.43 15.29
CA ASP A 317 12.60 10.35 16.26
C ASP A 317 13.95 9.69 16.56
N ASN A 318 14.31 9.60 17.83
CA ASN A 318 15.55 8.95 18.29
C ASN A 318 15.35 7.45 18.55
N SER A 319 14.11 6.94 18.44
CA SER A 319 13.76 5.53 18.67
C SER A 319 14.72 4.57 17.95
N SER A 320 15.03 4.83 16.68
CA SER A 320 15.89 3.98 15.86
C SER A 320 17.35 3.88 16.32
N GLU A 321 17.94 4.95 16.88
CA GLU A 321 19.30 4.87 17.41
C GLU A 321 19.35 4.00 18.67
N GLU A 322 18.32 4.08 19.51
CA GLU A 322 18.14 3.20 20.67
C GLU A 322 17.85 1.75 20.22
N GLU A 323 16.97 1.56 19.24
CA GLU A 323 16.66 0.26 18.63
C GLU A 323 17.93 -0.39 18.03
N LYS A 324 18.76 0.38 17.33
CA LYS A 324 20.04 -0.10 16.76
C LYS A 324 21.08 -0.42 17.81
N ALA A 325 21.22 0.42 18.84
CA ALA A 325 22.14 0.15 19.93
C ALA A 325 21.80 -1.20 20.57
N LYS A 326 20.51 -1.46 20.80
CA LYS A 326 20.01 -2.76 21.29
C LYS A 326 20.26 -3.89 20.29
N ARG A 327 19.94 -3.68 19.01
CA ARG A 327 20.18 -4.69 17.96
C ARG A 327 21.66 -5.07 17.84
N ARG A 328 22.58 -4.11 17.91
CA ARG A 328 24.03 -4.38 17.89
C ARG A 328 24.48 -5.20 19.10
N VAL A 329 23.91 -4.95 20.27
CA VAL A 329 24.17 -5.77 21.46
C VAL A 329 23.70 -7.21 21.24
N ILE A 330 22.48 -7.40 20.72
CA ILE A 330 21.93 -8.72 20.42
C ILE A 330 22.77 -9.45 19.35
N GLU A 331 23.19 -8.75 18.30
CA GLU A 331 24.08 -9.30 17.26
C GLU A 331 25.44 -9.73 17.85
N ALA A 332 26.03 -8.90 18.72
CA ALA A 332 27.27 -9.25 19.40
C ALA A 332 27.11 -10.47 20.32
N GLU A 333 25.99 -10.59 21.03
CA GLU A 333 25.67 -11.75 21.86
C GLU A 333 25.48 -13.02 21.03
N LEU A 334 24.78 -12.93 19.89
CA LEU A 334 24.60 -14.04 18.94
C LEU A 334 25.94 -14.52 18.39
N ILE A 335 26.80 -13.60 18.00
CA ILE A 335 28.15 -13.92 17.50
C ILE A 335 28.96 -14.62 18.60
N ARG A 336 28.97 -14.09 19.82
CA ARG A 336 29.67 -14.71 20.96
C ARG A 336 29.17 -16.12 21.26
N ALA A 337 27.87 -16.33 21.33
CA ALA A 337 27.27 -17.65 21.57
C ALA A 337 27.68 -18.66 20.48
N GLN A 338 27.81 -18.22 19.23
CA GLN A 338 28.26 -19.09 18.16
C GLN A 338 29.75 -19.45 18.28
N TYR A 339 30.61 -18.50 18.67
CA TYR A 339 32.01 -18.78 18.97
C TYR A 339 32.19 -19.78 20.13
N GLU A 340 31.38 -19.65 21.18
CA GLU A 340 31.40 -20.56 22.34
C GLU A 340 30.97 -21.98 21.95
N ASN A 341 29.90 -22.12 21.16
CA ASN A 341 29.43 -23.43 20.69
C ASN A 341 30.47 -24.13 19.80
N VAL A 342 31.13 -23.39 18.91
CA VAL A 342 32.20 -23.95 18.07
C VAL A 342 33.37 -24.44 18.94
N HIS A 343 33.76 -23.69 19.96
CA HIS A 343 34.86 -24.11 20.85
C HIS A 343 34.51 -25.30 21.75
N GLN A 344 33.23 -25.49 22.11
CA GLN A 344 32.77 -26.68 22.85
C GLN A 344 32.71 -27.95 22.00
N GLU A 345 32.51 -27.85 20.68
CA GLU A 345 32.55 -29.03 19.79
C GLU A 345 33.98 -29.54 19.51
N PHE A 346 35.01 -28.72 19.79
CA PHE A 346 36.43 -29.04 19.59
C PHE A 346 37.22 -29.31 20.88
N ALA A 347 36.56 -29.32 22.05
CA ALA A 347 37.12 -29.65 23.36
C ALA A 347 36.55 -30.98 23.85
#